data_AF-A0A6N8EJ65-F1
#
_entry.id   AF-A0A6N8EJ65-F1
#
_cell.length_a   1.000
_cell.length_b   1.000
_cell.length_c   1.000
_cell.angle_alpha   90.00
_cell.angle_beta   90.00
_cell.angle_gamma   90.00
#
_symmetry.space_group_name_H-M   'P 1'
#
loop_
_entity.id
_entity.type
_entity.pdbx_description
1 polymer ?
#
loop_
_entity_poly.entity_id
_entity_poly.type
_entity_poly.pdbx_seq_one_letter_code
_entity_poly.pdbx_strand_id
1 'polypeptide(L)'
;MFALAAIILFFGLYFIIGGVWLAWLGGSWYYILCGIVLFLSGFYLFRRKPLGAWLYLLAWAATIPWTIYEVGFDWWGWLPRLFGPTLLAIPVVVSLLFLVRKQREYPHA
;
A
#
# COMPACT_ATOMS: atom_id res chain seq x y z
N MET A 1 -7.95 -9.52 9.21
CA MET A 1 -6.57 -9.63 8.68
C MET A 1 -6.53 -10.31 7.30
N PHE A 2 -7.02 -11.53 7.12
CA PHE A 2 -6.98 -12.19 5.80
C PHE A 2 -7.77 -11.47 4.71
N ALA A 3 -8.98 -10.95 5.02
CA ALA A 3 -9.73 -10.14 4.07
C ALA A 3 -8.97 -8.85 3.66
N LEU A 4 -8.38 -8.14 4.62
CA LEU A 4 -7.54 -6.97 4.35
C LEU A 4 -6.32 -7.31 3.48
N ALA A 5 -5.64 -8.43 3.79
CA ALA A 5 -4.51 -8.92 3.01
C ALA A 5 -4.91 -9.25 1.57
N ALA A 6 -6.06 -9.90 1.37
CA ALA A 6 -6.62 -10.20 0.05
C ALA A 6 -6.89 -8.92 -0.73
N ILE A 7 -7.60 -7.97 -0.12
CA ILE A 7 -7.93 -6.67 -0.72
C ILE A 7 -6.64 -5.96 -1.18
N ILE A 8 -5.66 -5.80 -0.28
CA ILE A 8 -4.40 -5.13 -0.60
C ILE A 8 -3.63 -5.86 -1.71
N LEU A 9 -3.61 -7.20 -1.69
CA LEU A 9 -2.94 -8.00 -2.71
C LEU A 9 -3.60 -7.86 -4.09
N PHE A 10 -4.93 -7.90 -4.16
CA PHE A 10 -5.68 -7.68 -5.41
C PHE A 10 -5.51 -6.26 -5.94
N PHE A 11 -5.54 -5.25 -5.06
CA PHE A 11 -5.25 -3.87 -5.46
C PHE A 11 -3.82 -3.74 -5.99
N GLY A 12 -2.84 -4.36 -5.34
CA GLY A 12 -1.46 -4.39 -5.83
C GLY A 12 -1.37 -4.96 -7.24
N LEU A 13 -2.02 -6.10 -7.49
CA LEU A 13 -2.05 -6.71 -8.82
C LEU A 13 -2.75 -5.81 -9.86
N TYR A 14 -3.88 -5.22 -9.48
CA TYR A 14 -4.60 -4.28 -10.34
C TYR A 14 -3.73 -3.06 -10.71
N PHE A 15 -2.99 -2.50 -9.76
CA PHE A 15 -2.07 -1.39 -10.00
C PHE A 15 -0.89 -1.77 -10.89
N ILE A 16 -0.38 -3.00 -10.79
CA ILE A 16 0.68 -3.49 -11.69
C ILE A 16 0.14 -3.57 -13.13
N ILE A 17 -0.99 -4.27 -13.32
CA ILE A 17 -1.57 -4.48 -14.65
C ILE A 17 -1.99 -3.14 -15.27
N GLY A 18 -2.76 -2.34 -14.53
CA GLY A 18 -3.21 -1.03 -14.96
C GLY A 18 -2.04 -0.05 -15.14
N GLY A 19 -1.00 -0.14 -14.30
CA GLY A 19 0.20 0.68 -14.39
C GLY A 19 1.05 0.36 -15.62
N VAL A 20 1.19 -0.92 -16.00
CA VAL A 20 1.88 -1.32 -17.24
C VAL A 20 1.15 -0.74 -18.45
N TRP A 21 -0.18 -0.85 -18.47
CA TRP A 21 -1.01 -0.24 -19.52
C TRP A 21 -0.86 1.28 -19.55
N LEU A 22 -0.88 1.93 -18.39
CA LEU A 22 -0.75 3.39 -18.29
C LEU A 22 0.65 3.86 -18.74
N ALA A 23 1.70 3.12 -18.39
CA ALA A 23 3.07 3.43 -18.81
C ALA A 23 3.22 3.35 -20.34
N TRP A 24 2.53 2.41 -20.99
CA TRP A 24 2.47 2.35 -22.46
C TRP A 24 1.80 3.58 -23.08
N LEU A 25 0.83 4.18 -22.39
CA LEU A 25 0.15 5.41 -22.82
C LEU A 25 0.93 6.69 -22.46
N GLY A 26 2.16 6.57 -21.92
CA GLY A 26 2.98 7.70 -21.49
C GLY A 26 2.62 8.25 -20.10
N GLY A 27 1.82 7.50 -19.32
CA GLY A 27 1.49 7.84 -17.94
C GLY A 27 2.57 7.47 -16.93
N SER A 28 2.28 7.71 -15.65
CA SER A 28 3.26 7.51 -14.59
C SER A 28 3.55 6.03 -14.28
N TRP A 29 4.80 5.63 -14.49
CA TRP A 29 5.43 4.42 -13.96
C TRP A 29 5.31 4.19 -12.44
N TYR A 30 4.97 5.23 -11.66
CA TYR A 30 4.78 5.11 -10.21
C TYR A 30 3.73 4.06 -9.83
N TYR A 31 2.67 3.90 -10.62
CA TYR A 31 1.62 2.92 -10.30
C TYR A 31 2.12 1.48 -10.32
N ILE A 32 3.10 1.16 -11.19
CA ILE A 32 3.72 -0.17 -11.24
C ILE A 32 4.53 -0.41 -9.96
N LEU A 33 5.39 0.53 -9.61
CA LEU A 33 6.22 0.44 -8.39
C LEU A 33 5.35 0.34 -7.14
N CYS A 34 4.33 1.20 -7.02
CA CYS A 34 3.36 1.17 -5.93
C CYS A 34 2.62 -0.17 -5.89
N GLY A 35 2.17 -0.69 -7.05
CA GLY A 35 1.51 -1.97 -7.17
C GLY A 35 2.36 -3.15 -6.69
N ILE A 36 3.66 -3.18 -7.01
CA ILE A 36 4.60 -4.20 -6.52
C ILE A 36 4.71 -4.17 -4.99
N VAL A 37 4.89 -2.97 -4.41
CA VAL A 37 5.00 -2.83 -2.95
C VAL A 37 3.70 -3.23 -2.25
N LEU A 38 2.54 -2.87 -2.81
CA LEU A 38 1.23 -3.27 -2.30
C LEU A 38 1.02 -4.79 -2.41
N PHE A 39 1.43 -5.41 -3.52
CA PHE A 39 1.35 -6.86 -3.68
C PHE A 39 2.17 -7.59 -2.61
N LEU A 40 3.43 -7.16 -2.41
CA LEU A 40 4.30 -7.69 -1.36
C LEU A 40 3.71 -7.45 0.04
N SER A 41 3.14 -6.27 0.28
CA SER A 41 2.46 -5.93 1.52
C SER A 41 1.33 -6.93 1.83
N GLY A 42 0.43 -7.15 0.88
CA GLY A 42 -0.67 -8.12 1.00
C GLY A 42 -0.15 -9.52 1.30
N PHE A 43 0.89 -9.97 0.58
CA PHE A 43 1.52 -11.27 0.79
C PHE A 43 2.08 -11.43 2.23
N TYR A 44 2.81 -10.44 2.75
CA TYR A 44 3.34 -10.51 4.12
C TYR A 44 2.25 -10.39 5.19
N LEU A 45 1.18 -9.64 4.92
CA LEU A 45 -0.01 -9.58 5.78
C LEU A 45 -0.74 -10.93 5.86
N PHE A 46 -0.82 -11.69 4.77
CA PHE A 46 -1.31 -13.07 4.79
C PHE A 46 -0.46 -13.98 5.69
N ARG A 47 0.86 -13.80 5.68
CA ARG A 47 1.79 -14.50 6.58
C ARG A 47 1.82 -13.94 8.01
N ARG A 48 0.94 -12.99 8.34
CA ARG A 48 0.85 -12.33 9.65
C ARG A 48 2.19 -11.74 10.11
N LYS A 49 3.00 -11.22 9.18
CA LYS A 49 4.28 -10.56 9.47
C LYS A 49 4.05 -9.04 9.49
N PRO A 50 4.55 -8.31 10.51
CA PRO A 50 4.36 -6.86 10.59
C PRO A 50 5.02 -6.10 9.43
N LEU A 51 6.02 -6.70 8.78
CA LEU A 51 6.63 -6.18 7.56
C LEU A 51 5.58 -5.83 6.49
N GLY A 52 4.50 -6.62 6.35
CA GLY A 52 3.45 -6.34 5.37
C GLY A 52 2.74 -5.02 5.63
N ALA A 53 2.45 -4.71 6.90
CA ALA A 53 1.84 -3.44 7.26
C ALA A 53 2.81 -2.26 7.09
N TRP A 54 4.11 -2.46 7.39
CA TRP A 54 5.13 -1.43 7.13
C TRP A 54 5.29 -1.11 5.64
N LEU A 55 5.28 -2.13 4.77
CA LEU A 55 5.34 -1.94 3.32
C LEU A 55 4.14 -1.12 2.81
N TYR A 56 2.94 -1.40 3.33
CA TYR A 56 1.76 -0.61 2.99
C TYR A 56 1.92 0.87 3.37
N LEU A 57 2.36 1.13 4.61
CA LEU A 57 2.54 2.50 5.11
C LEU A 57 3.64 3.24 4.35
N LEU A 58 4.70 2.54 3.94
CA LEU A 58 5.74 3.09 3.10
C LEU A 58 5.20 3.47 1.72
N ALA A 59 4.42 2.59 1.07
CA ALA A 59 3.78 2.90 -0.21
C ALA A 59 2.82 4.10 -0.10
N TRP A 60 2.02 4.15 0.97
CA TRP A 60 1.13 5.27 1.25
C TRP A 60 1.92 6.57 1.44
N ALA A 61 2.99 6.56 2.24
CA ALA A 61 3.83 7.73 2.48
C ALA A 61 4.55 8.19 1.21
N ALA A 62 5.04 7.26 0.38
CA ALA A 62 5.66 7.55 -0.91
C ALA A 62 4.67 8.16 -1.92
N THR A 63 3.37 7.91 -1.75
CA THR A 63 2.33 8.49 -2.64
C THR A 63 2.17 9.99 -2.43
N ILE A 64 2.54 10.52 -1.25
CA ILE A 64 2.47 11.95 -0.96
C ILE A 64 3.45 12.77 -1.82
N PRO A 65 4.78 12.54 -1.78
CA PRO A 65 5.72 13.30 -2.61
C PRO A 65 5.49 13.05 -4.11
N TRP A 66 5.06 11.84 -4.50
CA TRP A 66 4.70 11.58 -5.89
C TRP A 66 3.47 12.40 -6.32
N THR A 67 2.45 12.51 -5.47
CA THR A 67 1.27 13.33 -5.74
C THR A 67 1.66 14.81 -5.88
N ILE A 68 2.53 15.32 -5.00
CA ILE A 68 3.05 16.69 -5.10
C ILE A 68 3.77 16.91 -6.43
N TYR A 69 4.60 15.94 -6.86
CA TYR A 69 5.31 16.02 -8.12
C TYR A 69 4.36 16.06 -9.34
N GLU A 70 3.30 15.26 -9.33
CA GLU A 70 2.41 15.10 -10.49
C GLU A 70 1.38 16.23 -10.64
N VAL A 71 0.79 16.68 -9.53
CA VAL A 71 -0.34 17.62 -9.53
C VAL A 71 -0.10 18.88 -8.68
N GLY A 72 1.10 19.06 -8.13
CA GLY A 72 1.42 20.20 -7.28
C GLY A 72 0.63 20.17 -5.97
N PHE A 73 0.21 21.34 -5.49
CA PHE A 73 -0.63 21.50 -4.29
C PHE A 73 -2.13 21.61 -4.60
N ASP A 74 -2.57 21.03 -5.72
CA ASP A 74 -4.01 20.98 -6.03
C ASP A 74 -4.74 19.96 -5.17
N TRP A 75 -5.50 20.45 -4.18
CA TRP A 75 -6.29 19.61 -3.28
C TRP A 75 -7.22 18.62 -4.00
N TRP A 76 -7.77 19.00 -5.16
CA TRP A 76 -8.63 18.12 -5.94
C TRP A 76 -7.87 16.96 -6.57
N GLY A 77 -6.65 17.20 -7.05
CA GLY A 77 -5.75 16.16 -7.54
C GLY A 77 -5.25 15.19 -6.46
N TRP A 78 -5.19 15.63 -5.20
CA TRP A 78 -4.73 14.79 -4.08
C TRP A 78 -5.78 13.80 -3.61
N LEU A 79 -7.04 14.24 -3.57
CA LEU A 79 -8.15 13.45 -3.05
C LEU A 79 -8.24 12.04 -3.69
N PRO A 80 -8.28 11.86 -5.02
CA PRO A 80 -8.40 10.53 -5.62
C PRO A 80 -7.16 9.64 -5.40
N ARG A 81 -5.99 10.25 -5.11
CA ARG A 81 -4.72 9.53 -4.94
C ARG A 81 -4.51 9.05 -3.52
N LEU A 82 -4.92 9.84 -2.54
CA LEU A 82 -4.65 9.58 -1.13
C LEU A 82 -5.88 9.05 -0.40
N PHE A 83 -7.11 9.40 -0.78
CA PHE A 83 -8.29 9.03 0.00
C PHE A 83 -8.45 7.51 0.17
N GLY A 84 -8.46 6.76 -0.94
CA GLY A 84 -8.58 5.30 -0.91
C GLY A 84 -7.46 4.62 -0.09
N PRO A 85 -6.19 4.91 -0.39
CA PRO A 85 -5.06 4.38 0.38
C PRO A 85 -5.08 4.78 1.86
N THR A 86 -5.55 5.98 2.21
CA THR A 86 -5.65 6.42 3.60
C THR A 86 -6.72 5.64 4.36
N LEU A 87 -7.86 5.37 3.72
CA LEU A 87 -8.94 4.58 4.33
C LEU A 87 -8.49 3.16 4.68
N LEU A 88 -7.70 2.53 3.79
CA LEU A 88 -7.08 1.24 4.03
C LEU A 88 -5.90 1.30 5.03
N ALA A 89 -5.25 2.45 5.20
CA ALA A 89 -4.18 2.62 6.20
C ALA A 89 -4.69 2.40 7.64
N ILE A 90 -5.93 2.81 7.94
CA ILE A 90 -6.53 2.66 9.27
C ILE A 90 -6.52 1.19 9.75
N PRO A 91 -7.16 0.23 9.04
CA PRO A 91 -7.14 -1.17 9.46
C PRO A 91 -5.74 -1.81 9.35
N VAL A 92 -4.84 -1.28 8.51
CA VAL A 92 -3.45 -1.72 8.44
C VAL A 92 -2.68 -1.35 9.70
N VAL A 93 -2.80 -0.11 10.20
CA VAL A 93 -2.16 0.33 11.45
C VAL A 93 -2.68 -0.49 12.62
N VAL A 94 -4.00 -0.71 12.70
CA VAL A 94 -4.58 -1.58 13.73
C VAL A 94 -3.97 -2.98 13.66
N SER A 95 -3.86 -3.56 12.46
CA SER A 95 -3.23 -4.87 12.26
C SER A 95 -1.76 -4.87 12.67
N LEU A 96 -1.00 -3.80 12.36
CA LEU A 96 0.39 -3.65 12.76
C LEU A 96 0.56 -3.68 14.28
N LEU A 97 -0.28 -2.94 15.02
CA LEU A 97 -0.23 -2.90 16.49
C LEU A 97 -0.44 -4.29 17.08
N PHE A 98 -1.41 -5.06 16.57
CA PHE A 98 -1.63 -6.43 17.02
C PHE A 98 -0.46 -7.36 16.69
N LEU A 99 0.11 -7.26 15.48
CA LEU A 99 1.22 -8.11 15.06
C LEU A 99 2.52 -7.81 15.83
N VAL A 100 2.82 -6.52 16.08
CA VAL A 100 3.98 -6.10 16.86
C VAL A 100 3.86 -6.51 18.32
N ARG A 101 2.67 -6.41 18.93
CA ARG A 101 2.42 -6.92 20.29
C ARG A 101 2.67 -8.42 20.39
N LYS A 102 2.10 -9.20 19.46
CA LYS A 102 2.28 -10.65 19.43
C LYS A 102 3.74 -11.08 19.25
N GLN A 103 4.53 -10.36 18.44
CA GLN A 103 5.96 -10.66 18.29
C GLN A 103 6.78 -10.35 19.54
N ARG A 104 6.41 -9.35 20.34
CA ARG A 104 7.07 -9.07 21.62
C ARG A 104 6.81 -10.14 22.67
N GLU A 105 5.62 -10.75 22.65
CA GLU A 105 5.26 -11.82 23.59
C GLU A 105 5.98 -13.15 23.29
N TYR A 106 6.36 -13.41 22.04
CA TYR A 106 7.05 -14.65 21.64
C TYR A 106 8.19 -14.38 20.63
N PRO A 107 9.38 -13.98 21.10
CA PRO A 107 10.48 -13.57 20.23
C PRO A 107 11.15 -14.70 19.41
N HIS A 108 10.86 -15.98 19.70
CA HIS A 108 11.63 -17.13 19.19
C HIS A 108 10.79 -18.30 18.62
N ALA A 109 9.55 -18.08 18.21
CA ALA A 109 8.71 -19.10 17.58
C ALA A 109 8.75 -19.04 16.03
#